data_AF-A0A2E9MJW1-F1
#
_entry.id   AF-A0A2E9MJW1-F1
#
_cell.length_a   1.000
_cell.length_b   1.000
_cell.length_c   1.000
_cell.angle_alpha   90.00
_cell.angle_beta   90.00
_cell.angle_gamma   90.00
#
_symmetry.space_group_name_H-M   'P 1'
#
loop_
_entity.id
_entity.type
_entity.pdbx_description
1 polymer ?
#
loop_
_entity_poly.entity_id
_entity_poly.type
_entity_poly.pdbx_seq_one_letter_code
_entity_poly.pdbx_strand_id
1 'polypeptide(L)'
;MLACLPSTVCAAPTEAQQREAEQVEPGTEGYLRRHLLKLEGWGINALMRTEQQVDREQKRRANLSTNAIELAELAEDEDAGVRFYVAANIHASLGTRLSLARDPAATVRSGVAMSIRYDPLTSSQVRSLTKSLAAGLAKDVNILVRMALIQEGRLPAETYGILAQDVDRVIRQLVAAHPNTPMATLTILAADPEIVVRATALQHPHADSQMLVQMAQTGGTRERIALCANPNTPVSVLDNLALDANPLVRKSAAAHPNMRLPTLRQLFDDPDVSVLLAVASHPRADRDLLTRLAFDDRDPGVRLIAQDRLEPLLRREIRDDILERWQAN
;
A
#
# COMPACT_ATOMS: atom_id res chain seq x y z
N MET A 1 89.31 52.80 -26.53
CA MET A 1 89.70 52.12 -25.27
C MET A 1 88.48 51.41 -24.73
N LEU A 2 88.48 50.08 -24.71
CA LEU A 2 87.75 49.26 -23.74
C LEU A 2 88.16 47.80 -24.00
N ALA A 3 88.74 47.18 -22.96
CA ALA A 3 89.33 45.86 -23.00
C ALA A 3 88.26 44.77 -22.87
N CYS A 4 88.45 43.68 -23.62
CA CYS A 4 87.71 42.43 -23.48
C CYS A 4 88.55 41.40 -22.71
N LEU A 5 87.82 40.51 -22.01
CA LEU A 5 88.13 39.19 -21.44
C LEU A 5 88.17 39.13 -19.89
N PRO A 6 87.83 37.97 -19.25
CA PRO A 6 87.16 36.77 -19.77
C PRO A 6 85.97 36.28 -18.89
N SER A 7 85.20 35.39 -19.50
CA SER A 7 84.04 34.67 -19.01
C SER A 7 84.35 33.73 -17.84
N THR A 8 83.64 33.87 -16.72
CA THR A 8 83.53 32.83 -15.69
C THR A 8 82.36 31.91 -16.01
N VAL A 9 82.68 30.70 -16.45
CA VAL A 9 81.75 29.59 -16.64
C VAL A 9 81.23 29.16 -15.27
N CYS A 10 79.93 29.30 -15.01
CA CYS A 10 79.27 28.55 -13.94
C CYS A 10 79.25 27.08 -14.37
N ALA A 11 80.08 26.25 -13.73
CA ALA A 11 80.06 24.81 -13.93
C ALA A 11 78.69 24.26 -13.55
N ALA A 12 78.09 23.46 -14.44
CA ALA A 12 76.90 22.67 -14.12
C ALA A 12 77.24 21.70 -12.97
N PRO A 13 76.33 21.50 -12.00
CA PRO A 13 76.58 20.60 -10.88
C PRO A 13 76.88 19.19 -11.40
N THR A 14 77.86 18.53 -10.80
CA THR A 14 78.22 17.16 -11.16
C THR A 14 77.06 16.21 -10.88
N GLU A 15 76.97 15.07 -11.58
CA GLU A 15 75.92 14.05 -11.33
C GLU A 15 75.87 13.61 -9.85
N ALA A 16 76.98 13.72 -9.12
CA ALA A 16 77.02 13.48 -7.67
C ALA A 16 76.26 14.57 -6.87
N GLN A 17 76.40 15.85 -7.24
CA GLN A 17 75.71 16.98 -6.62
C GLN A 17 74.21 17.04 -6.99
N GLN A 18 73.85 16.57 -8.18
CA GLN A 18 72.44 16.40 -8.57
C GLN A 18 71.78 15.23 -7.82
N ARG A 19 72.50 14.13 -7.58
CA ARG A 19 72.01 12.99 -6.78
C ARG A 19 71.86 13.32 -5.28
N GLU A 20 72.67 14.22 -4.73
CA GLU A 20 72.48 14.70 -3.35
C GLU A 20 71.27 15.64 -3.21
N ALA A 21 70.92 16.42 -4.24
CA ALA A 21 69.71 17.25 -4.24
C ALA A 21 68.41 16.43 -4.38
N GLU A 22 68.48 15.23 -4.96
CA GLU A 22 67.34 14.29 -5.07
C GLU A 22 67.11 13.45 -3.80
N GLN A 23 68.01 13.52 -2.80
CA GLN A 23 67.90 12.81 -1.53
C GLN A 23 67.33 13.64 -0.37
N VAL A 24 66.71 14.79 -0.66
CA VAL A 24 65.89 15.47 0.34
C VAL A 24 64.64 14.63 0.54
N GLU A 25 64.53 13.96 1.70
CA GLU A 25 63.26 13.35 2.10
C GLU A 25 62.16 14.39 1.90
N PRO A 26 61.08 14.05 1.18
CA PRO A 26 60.01 15.00 0.97
C PRO A 26 59.53 15.47 2.34
N GLY A 27 59.64 16.77 2.61
CA GLY A 27 58.82 17.37 3.65
C GLY A 27 57.36 16.95 3.44
N THR A 28 56.56 16.99 4.49
CA THR A 28 55.15 16.56 4.52
C THR A 28 54.35 16.98 3.27
N GLU A 29 54.63 18.16 2.72
CA GLU A 29 54.05 18.66 1.46
C GLU A 29 54.41 17.83 0.21
N GLY A 30 55.66 17.41 0.05
CA GLY A 30 56.09 16.53 -1.05
C GLY A 30 55.58 15.09 -0.89
N TYR A 31 55.32 14.66 0.34
CA TYR A 31 54.71 13.37 0.65
C TYR A 31 53.22 13.38 0.31
N LEU A 32 52.52 14.44 0.71
CA LEU A 32 51.11 14.69 0.39
C LEU A 32 50.89 14.89 -1.12
N ARG A 33 51.72 15.67 -1.81
CA ARG A 33 51.66 15.79 -3.27
C ARG A 33 51.85 14.45 -3.98
N ARG A 34 52.80 13.62 -3.54
CA ARG A 34 52.97 12.27 -4.10
C ARG A 34 51.77 11.36 -3.83
N HIS A 35 51.13 11.47 -2.66
CA HIS A 35 49.92 10.69 -2.37
C HIS A 35 48.70 11.19 -3.16
N LEU A 36 48.56 12.51 -3.33
CA LEU A 36 47.53 13.12 -4.17
C LEU A 36 47.71 12.77 -5.66
N LEU A 37 48.94 12.75 -6.17
CA LEU A 37 49.26 12.30 -7.53
C LEU A 37 48.98 10.80 -7.74
N LYS A 38 49.13 9.97 -6.70
CA LYS A 38 48.71 8.56 -6.73
C LYS A 38 47.18 8.43 -6.79
N LEU A 39 46.43 9.33 -6.14
CA LEU A 39 44.97 9.41 -6.26
C LEU A 39 44.55 9.91 -7.65
N GLU A 40 45.30 10.81 -8.29
CA GLU A 40 45.09 11.21 -9.69
C GLU A 40 45.34 10.04 -10.67
N GLY A 41 46.31 9.17 -10.39
CA GLY A 41 46.60 7.97 -11.20
C GLY A 41 45.64 6.80 -11.00
N TRP A 42 45.01 6.68 -9.82
CA TRP A 42 43.89 5.77 -9.59
C TRP A 42 42.58 6.30 -10.18
N GLY A 43 42.51 7.61 -10.48
CA GLY A 43 41.37 8.25 -11.12
C GLY A 43 40.17 8.35 -10.19
N ILE A 44 39.62 9.56 -10.08
CA ILE A 44 38.37 9.84 -9.35
C ILE A 44 37.28 8.81 -9.72
N ASN A 45 37.24 8.36 -10.98
CA ASN A 45 36.31 7.33 -11.43
C ASN A 45 36.50 5.95 -10.79
N ALA A 46 37.72 5.50 -10.47
CA ALA A 46 37.91 4.23 -9.78
C ALA A 46 37.56 4.35 -8.30
N LEU A 47 37.88 5.49 -7.66
CA LEU A 47 37.48 5.79 -6.29
C LEU A 47 35.96 5.85 -6.15
N MET A 48 35.27 6.57 -7.04
CA MET A 48 33.80 6.61 -7.10
C MET A 48 33.21 5.23 -7.37
N ARG A 49 33.86 4.37 -8.19
CA ARG A 49 33.41 2.98 -8.39
C ARG A 49 33.60 2.13 -7.14
N THR A 50 34.71 2.30 -6.42
CA THR A 50 34.93 1.58 -5.16
C THR A 50 33.97 2.05 -4.08
N GLU A 51 33.70 3.34 -3.97
CA GLU A 51 32.70 3.92 -3.07
C GLU A 51 31.31 3.36 -3.41
N GLN A 52 30.87 3.42 -4.68
CA GLN A 52 29.62 2.79 -5.12
C GLN A 52 29.56 1.28 -4.86
N GLN A 53 30.69 0.57 -4.89
CA GLN A 53 30.76 -0.85 -4.55
C GLN A 53 30.63 -1.08 -3.05
N VAL A 54 31.27 -0.25 -2.23
CA VAL A 54 31.15 -0.28 -0.76
C VAL A 54 29.70 0.02 -0.36
N ASP A 55 29.07 1.04 -0.93
CA ASP A 55 27.65 1.37 -0.69
C ASP A 55 26.74 0.19 -1.04
N ARG A 56 26.99 -0.46 -2.18
CA ARG A 56 26.20 -1.64 -2.60
C ARG A 56 26.38 -2.80 -1.64
N GLU A 57 27.60 -3.06 -1.18
CA GLU A 57 27.87 -4.15 -0.24
C GLU A 57 27.28 -3.85 1.14
N GLN A 58 27.38 -2.61 1.64
CA GLN A 58 26.72 -2.20 2.88
C GLN A 58 25.20 -2.32 2.78
N LYS A 59 24.59 -1.90 1.67
CA LYS A 59 23.14 -2.10 1.41
C LYS A 59 22.78 -3.58 1.42
N ARG A 60 23.61 -4.43 0.81
CA ARG A 60 23.42 -5.89 0.81
C ARG A 60 23.51 -6.46 2.23
N ARG A 61 24.51 -6.06 3.01
CA ARG A 61 24.69 -6.48 4.41
C ARG A 61 23.53 -6.02 5.28
N ALA A 62 23.13 -4.76 5.17
CA ALA A 62 21.97 -4.21 5.89
C ALA A 62 20.67 -4.96 5.58
N ASN A 63 20.47 -5.36 4.32
CA ASN A 63 19.27 -6.09 3.90
C ASN A 63 19.26 -7.57 4.32
N LEU A 64 20.43 -8.24 4.30
CA LEU A 64 20.51 -9.70 4.49
C LEU A 64 21.00 -10.13 5.87
N SER A 65 21.59 -9.24 6.65
CA SER A 65 22.12 -9.61 7.96
C SER A 65 21.02 -10.02 8.92
N THR A 66 21.30 -11.06 9.70
CA THR A 66 20.47 -11.53 10.82
C THR A 66 21.06 -11.12 12.17
N ASN A 67 22.23 -10.48 12.17
CA ASN A 67 22.94 -10.06 13.37
C ASN A 67 22.50 -8.65 13.80
N ALA A 68 21.77 -8.56 14.92
CA ALA A 68 21.26 -7.30 15.43
C ALA A 68 22.37 -6.28 15.81
N ILE A 69 23.57 -6.74 16.17
CA ILE A 69 24.71 -5.86 16.50
C ILE A 69 25.26 -5.22 15.22
N GLU A 70 25.50 -6.01 14.18
CA GLU A 70 25.92 -5.49 12.88
C GLU A 70 24.88 -4.52 12.30
N LEU A 71 23.60 -4.83 12.43
CA LEU A 71 22.53 -3.93 12.02
C LEU A 71 22.53 -2.62 12.82
N ALA A 72 22.89 -2.64 14.10
CA ALA A 72 23.04 -1.43 14.89
C ALA A 72 24.24 -0.59 14.45
N GLU A 73 25.34 -1.20 14.03
CA GLU A 73 26.50 -0.49 13.46
C GLU A 73 26.15 0.16 12.11
N LEU A 74 25.51 -0.60 11.21
CA LEU A 74 25.05 -0.10 9.90
C LEU A 74 23.92 0.94 10.01
N ALA A 75 23.28 1.08 11.17
CA ALA A 75 22.28 2.12 11.41
C ALA A 75 22.87 3.53 11.47
N GLU A 76 24.18 3.65 11.74
CA GLU A 76 24.90 4.92 11.83
C GLU A 76 25.66 5.27 10.53
N ASP A 77 25.46 4.46 9.48
CA ASP A 77 26.09 4.64 8.17
C ASP A 77 25.70 5.97 7.53
N GLU A 78 26.58 6.60 6.74
CA GLU A 78 26.31 7.90 6.11
C GLU A 78 25.28 7.80 4.97
N ASP A 79 25.23 6.66 4.27
CA ASP A 79 24.29 6.42 3.17
C ASP A 79 22.89 6.08 3.72
N ALA A 80 21.92 6.94 3.41
CA ALA A 80 20.53 6.78 3.84
C ALA A 80 19.86 5.50 3.29
N GLY A 81 20.35 4.95 2.18
CA GLY A 81 19.92 3.67 1.64
C GLY A 81 20.40 2.49 2.48
N VAL A 82 21.63 2.52 3.01
CA VAL A 82 22.11 1.53 3.98
C VAL A 82 21.22 1.55 5.22
N ARG A 83 21.03 2.74 5.81
CA ARG A 83 20.15 2.93 6.98
C ARG A 83 18.69 2.53 6.70
N PHE A 84 18.19 2.75 5.49
CA PHE A 84 16.86 2.28 5.07
C PHE A 84 16.74 0.76 5.11
N TYR A 85 17.73 0.04 4.56
CA TYR A 85 17.71 -1.43 4.61
C TYR A 85 17.82 -1.95 6.05
N VAL A 86 18.61 -1.31 6.90
CA VAL A 86 18.62 -1.61 8.34
C VAL A 86 17.23 -1.40 8.95
N ALA A 87 16.60 -0.26 8.68
CA ALA A 87 15.28 0.10 9.20
C ALA A 87 14.18 -0.90 8.77
N ALA A 88 14.25 -1.37 7.51
CA ALA A 88 13.32 -2.34 6.94
C ALA A 88 13.60 -3.79 7.36
N ASN A 89 14.80 -4.10 7.85
CA ASN A 89 15.20 -5.46 8.20
C ASN A 89 14.44 -5.96 9.45
N ILE A 90 13.87 -7.17 9.37
CA ILE A 90 13.10 -7.80 10.46
C ILE A 90 13.95 -8.09 11.70
N HIS A 91 15.26 -8.31 11.54
CA HIS A 91 16.20 -8.63 12.62
C HIS A 91 16.76 -7.39 13.33
N ALA A 92 16.51 -6.19 12.81
CA ALA A 92 16.87 -4.95 13.50
C ALA A 92 16.18 -4.91 14.87
N SER A 93 16.91 -4.45 15.89
CA SER A 93 16.34 -4.34 17.23
C SER A 93 15.29 -3.23 17.31
N LEU A 94 14.38 -3.30 18.28
CA LEU A 94 13.43 -2.20 18.52
C LEU A 94 14.17 -0.90 18.90
N GLY A 95 15.30 -1.00 19.61
CA GLY A 95 16.14 0.16 19.94
C GLY A 95 16.71 0.84 18.70
N THR A 96 17.24 0.05 17.75
CA THR A 96 17.73 0.54 16.46
C THR A 96 16.60 1.24 15.68
N ARG A 97 15.41 0.62 15.60
CA ARG A 97 14.25 1.23 14.93
C ARG A 97 13.79 2.52 15.59
N LEU A 98 13.82 2.61 16.93
CA LEU A 98 13.49 3.84 17.66
C LEU A 98 14.45 4.98 17.35
N SER A 99 15.74 4.68 17.16
CA SER A 99 16.73 5.67 16.71
C SER A 99 16.43 6.13 15.28
N LEU A 100 16.31 5.19 14.35
CA LEU A 100 16.08 5.45 12.91
C LEU A 100 14.72 6.11 12.62
N ALA A 101 13.73 6.01 13.53
CA ALA A 101 12.46 6.72 13.41
C ALA A 101 12.61 8.25 13.50
N ARG A 102 13.77 8.74 13.97
CA ARG A 102 14.12 10.16 14.02
C ARG A 102 15.15 10.55 12.95
N ASP A 103 15.49 9.64 12.05
CA ASP A 103 16.45 9.88 10.99
C ASP A 103 16.04 11.09 10.14
N PRO A 104 16.97 11.98 9.73
CA PRO A 104 16.65 13.11 8.87
C PRO A 104 16.01 12.70 7.53
N ALA A 105 16.41 11.55 6.96
CA ALA A 105 15.90 11.06 5.70
C ALA A 105 14.53 10.37 5.89
N ALA A 106 13.51 10.91 5.20
CA ALA A 106 12.17 10.32 5.20
C ALA A 106 12.14 8.90 4.62
N THR A 107 13.08 8.56 3.72
CA THR A 107 13.24 7.19 3.20
C THR A 107 13.54 6.22 4.32
N VAL A 108 14.51 6.52 5.19
CA VAL A 108 14.88 5.69 6.35
C VAL A 108 13.69 5.52 7.30
N ARG A 109 13.00 6.62 7.64
CA ARG A 109 11.79 6.58 8.48
C ARG A 109 10.68 5.73 7.86
N SER A 110 10.55 5.76 6.52
CA SER A 110 9.62 4.88 5.79
C SER A 110 10.01 3.41 5.94
N GLY A 111 11.31 3.09 5.91
CA GLY A 111 11.82 1.74 6.20
C GLY A 111 11.42 1.26 7.61
N VAL A 112 11.46 2.15 8.60
CA VAL A 112 10.97 1.83 9.95
C VAL A 112 9.45 1.57 9.91
N ALA A 113 8.68 2.44 9.25
CA ALA A 113 7.24 2.30 9.14
C ALA A 113 6.82 0.96 8.48
N MET A 114 7.53 0.52 7.44
CA MET A 114 7.27 -0.76 6.76
C MET A 114 7.56 -1.99 7.63
N SER A 115 8.52 -1.90 8.56
CA SER A 115 8.92 -3.04 9.38
C SER A 115 8.25 -3.10 10.75
N ILE A 116 7.46 -2.08 11.12
CA ILE A 116 6.72 -2.07 12.39
C ILE A 116 5.69 -3.20 12.39
N ARG A 117 5.76 -4.02 13.44
CA ARG A 117 4.83 -5.12 13.69
C ARG A 117 4.24 -4.94 15.07
N TYR A 118 2.94 -4.67 15.16
CA TYR A 118 2.24 -4.65 16.44
C TYR A 118 1.69 -6.04 16.77
N ASP A 119 2.24 -6.64 17.83
CA ASP A 119 1.75 -7.90 18.39
C ASP A 119 1.15 -7.65 19.79
N PRO A 120 -0.18 -7.84 19.96
CA PRO A 120 -0.83 -7.66 21.25
C PRO A 120 -0.40 -8.67 22.32
N LEU A 121 0.30 -9.76 21.97
CA LEU A 121 0.75 -10.78 22.93
C LEU A 121 2.16 -10.50 23.50
N THR A 122 2.87 -9.51 22.96
CA THR A 122 4.20 -9.11 23.48
C THR A 122 4.12 -8.45 24.86
N SER A 123 5.27 -8.29 25.51
CA SER A 123 5.36 -7.66 26.84
C SER A 123 4.77 -6.25 26.84
N SER A 124 4.23 -5.81 27.99
CA SER A 124 3.62 -4.49 28.14
C SER A 124 4.53 -3.35 27.72
N GLN A 125 5.83 -3.45 28.04
CA GLN A 125 6.86 -2.49 27.67
C GLN A 125 7.06 -2.43 26.15
N VAL A 126 7.24 -3.57 25.49
CA VAL A 126 7.42 -3.63 24.02
C VAL A 126 6.19 -3.07 23.32
N ARG A 127 4.98 -3.47 23.75
CA ARG A 127 3.73 -2.91 23.19
C ARG A 127 3.66 -1.40 23.32
N SER A 128 4.02 -0.85 24.48
CA SER A 128 4.00 0.59 24.74
C SER A 128 4.96 1.35 23.83
N LEU A 129 6.18 0.83 23.66
CA LEU A 129 7.18 1.43 22.77
C LEU A 129 6.76 1.37 21.31
N THR A 130 6.26 0.23 20.84
CA THR A 130 5.76 0.08 19.46
C THR A 130 4.58 1.00 19.17
N LYS A 131 3.68 1.16 20.15
CA LYS A 131 2.56 2.11 20.09
C LYS A 131 3.02 3.55 19.91
N SER A 132 3.93 3.99 20.78
CA SER A 132 4.51 5.34 20.72
C SER A 132 5.24 5.60 19.41
N LEU A 133 6.02 4.62 18.96
CA LEU A 133 6.74 4.66 17.69
C LEU A 133 5.76 4.80 16.50
N ALA A 134 4.73 3.96 16.42
CA ALA A 134 3.73 4.03 15.36
C ALA A 134 2.94 5.35 15.39
N ALA A 135 2.57 5.84 16.57
CA ALA A 135 1.90 7.12 16.74
C ALA A 135 2.77 8.31 16.30
N GLY A 136 4.08 8.24 16.50
CA GLY A 136 5.05 9.23 16.00
C GLY A 136 5.11 9.25 14.47
N LEU A 137 5.28 8.09 13.84
CA LEU A 137 5.35 7.96 12.38
C LEU A 137 4.02 8.28 11.69
N ALA A 138 2.89 8.05 12.34
CA ALA A 138 1.57 8.47 11.84
C ALA A 138 1.42 10.00 11.75
N LYS A 139 2.27 10.75 12.45
CA LYS A 139 2.32 12.22 12.42
C LYS A 139 3.52 12.75 11.63
N ASP A 140 4.22 11.89 10.89
CA ASP A 140 5.37 12.30 10.09
C ASP A 140 4.96 13.33 9.04
N VAL A 141 5.82 14.33 8.83
CA VAL A 141 5.62 15.39 7.83
C VAL A 141 5.54 14.81 6.42
N ASN A 142 6.25 13.70 6.17
CA ASN A 142 6.30 13.09 4.85
C ASN A 142 5.15 12.08 4.69
N ILE A 143 4.31 12.31 3.68
CA ILE A 143 3.20 11.41 3.34
C ILE A 143 3.65 9.98 3.08
N LEU A 144 4.84 9.75 2.50
CA LEU A 144 5.34 8.41 2.19
C LEU A 144 5.61 7.59 3.45
N VAL A 145 6.04 8.23 4.54
CA VAL A 145 6.24 7.55 5.85
C VAL A 145 4.89 7.10 6.41
N ARG A 146 3.89 7.99 6.37
CA ARG A 146 2.52 7.70 6.82
C ARG A 146 1.86 6.61 5.96
N MET A 147 2.06 6.65 4.63
CA MET A 147 1.59 5.61 3.71
C MET A 147 2.26 4.26 4.01
N ALA A 148 3.58 4.24 4.21
CA ALA A 148 4.34 3.03 4.51
C ALA A 148 3.85 2.34 5.79
N LEU A 149 3.42 3.13 6.79
CA LEU A 149 2.85 2.60 8.02
C LEU A 149 1.56 1.79 7.79
N ILE A 150 0.80 2.10 6.75
CA ILE A 150 -0.50 1.45 6.46
C ILE A 150 -0.33 0.18 5.63
N GLN A 151 0.79 0.00 4.93
CA GLN A 151 0.94 -1.09 3.96
C GLN A 151 0.92 -2.48 4.60
N GLU A 152 1.46 -2.62 5.82
CA GLU A 152 1.75 -3.93 6.40
C GLU A 152 1.16 -4.14 7.80
N GLY A 153 0.49 -5.28 7.97
CA GLY A 153 0.15 -5.84 9.28
C GLY A 153 -1.03 -5.21 10.01
N ARG A 154 -1.02 -5.32 11.33
CA ARG A 154 -2.03 -4.72 12.22
C ARG A 154 -1.38 -3.51 12.87
N LEU A 155 -2.04 -2.36 12.82
CA LEU A 155 -1.63 -1.17 13.57
C LEU A 155 -2.29 -1.12 14.96
N PRO A 156 -1.68 -0.41 15.92
CA PRO A 156 -2.36 -0.05 17.16
C PRO A 156 -3.63 0.77 16.89
N ALA A 157 -4.67 0.60 17.71
CA ALA A 157 -5.95 1.29 17.55
C ALA A 157 -5.82 2.83 17.53
N GLU A 158 -4.93 3.39 18.37
CA GLU A 158 -4.67 4.84 18.41
C GLU A 158 -4.04 5.36 17.11
N THR A 159 -3.20 4.57 16.46
CA THR A 159 -2.55 4.91 15.19
C THR A 159 -3.59 5.03 14.08
N TYR A 160 -4.57 4.13 14.03
CA TYR A 160 -5.72 4.27 13.13
C TYR A 160 -6.51 5.56 13.39
N GLY A 161 -6.73 5.91 14.66
CA GLY A 161 -7.44 7.14 15.03
C GLY A 161 -6.72 8.41 14.54
N ILE A 162 -5.39 8.44 14.64
CA ILE A 162 -4.56 9.54 14.11
C ILE A 162 -4.69 9.61 12.58
N LEU A 163 -4.46 8.49 11.89
CA LEU A 163 -4.46 8.45 10.42
C LEU A 163 -5.86 8.64 9.81
N ALA A 164 -6.94 8.38 10.56
CA ALA A 164 -8.29 8.66 10.11
C ALA A 164 -8.63 10.16 10.09
N GLN A 165 -7.86 10.97 10.80
CA GLN A 165 -7.97 12.44 10.81
C GLN A 165 -6.82 13.10 10.03
N ASP A 166 -6.11 12.32 9.23
CA ASP A 166 -4.98 12.78 8.47
C ASP A 166 -5.37 13.90 7.49
N VAL A 167 -4.50 14.87 7.27
CA VAL A 167 -4.76 15.98 6.34
C VAL A 167 -4.92 15.50 4.89
N ASP A 168 -4.23 14.43 4.51
CA ASP A 168 -4.24 13.88 3.16
C ASP A 168 -5.37 12.88 2.98
N ARG A 169 -6.27 13.15 2.03
CA ARG A 169 -7.38 12.25 1.69
C ARG A 169 -6.92 10.84 1.31
N VAL A 170 -5.72 10.71 0.74
CA VAL A 170 -5.15 9.42 0.32
C VAL A 170 -4.84 8.55 1.53
N ILE A 171 -4.29 9.13 2.60
CA ILE A 171 -4.06 8.42 3.85
C ILE A 171 -5.38 7.94 4.44
N ARG A 172 -6.37 8.84 4.57
CA ARG A 172 -7.69 8.48 5.11
C ARG A 172 -8.38 7.37 4.30
N GLN A 173 -8.27 7.41 2.96
CA GLN A 173 -8.79 6.36 2.09
C GLN A 173 -8.06 5.03 2.29
N LEU A 174 -6.73 5.03 2.41
CA LEU A 174 -5.94 3.82 2.68
C LEU A 174 -6.31 3.22 4.03
N VAL A 175 -6.52 4.05 5.05
CA VAL A 175 -7.03 3.60 6.36
C VAL A 175 -8.42 2.98 6.21
N ALA A 176 -9.34 3.60 5.46
CA ALA A 176 -10.67 3.03 5.24
C ALA A 176 -10.63 1.66 4.53
N ALA A 177 -9.67 1.46 3.60
CA ALA A 177 -9.50 0.23 2.85
C ALA A 177 -8.73 -0.86 3.60
N HIS A 178 -8.04 -0.52 4.68
CA HIS A 178 -7.12 -1.44 5.33
C HIS A 178 -7.86 -2.58 6.07
N PRO A 179 -7.54 -3.87 5.83
CA PRO A 179 -8.36 -5.01 6.29
C PRO A 179 -8.57 -5.08 7.81
N ASN A 180 -7.61 -4.57 8.58
CA ASN A 180 -7.65 -4.58 10.04
C ASN A 180 -8.20 -3.27 10.65
N THR A 181 -8.80 -2.39 9.85
CA THR A 181 -9.32 -1.12 10.36
C THR A 181 -10.45 -1.35 11.36
N PRO A 182 -10.33 -0.82 12.59
CA PRO A 182 -11.35 -0.99 13.62
C PRO A 182 -12.66 -0.31 13.23
N MET A 183 -13.77 -0.90 13.69
CA MET A 183 -15.12 -0.36 13.48
C MET A 183 -15.26 1.10 13.93
N ALA A 184 -14.69 1.47 15.09
CA ALA A 184 -14.72 2.84 15.59
C ALA A 184 -14.03 3.84 14.62
N THR A 185 -12.95 3.41 13.96
CA THR A 185 -12.26 4.22 12.94
C THR A 185 -13.10 4.34 11.67
N LEU A 186 -13.75 3.24 11.24
CA LEU A 186 -14.66 3.27 10.08
C LEU A 186 -15.83 4.22 10.33
N THR A 187 -16.35 4.31 11.56
CA THR A 187 -17.41 5.28 11.91
C THR A 187 -16.98 6.72 11.68
N ILE A 188 -15.73 7.07 12.01
CA ILE A 188 -15.18 8.40 11.75
C ILE A 188 -15.08 8.63 10.23
N LEU A 189 -14.54 7.65 9.49
CA LEU A 189 -14.32 7.75 8.04
C LEU A 189 -15.61 7.71 7.22
N ALA A 190 -16.69 7.13 7.74
CA ALA A 190 -18.01 7.18 7.11
C ALA A 190 -18.63 8.60 7.13
N ALA A 191 -18.12 9.49 7.99
CA ALA A 191 -18.49 10.91 8.03
C ALA A 191 -17.44 11.83 7.37
N ASP A 192 -16.45 11.28 6.66
CA ASP A 192 -15.39 12.05 6.01
C ASP A 192 -15.96 13.08 5.00
N PRO A 193 -15.37 14.27 4.85
CA PRO A 193 -15.79 15.23 3.83
C PRO A 193 -15.70 14.66 2.40
N GLU A 194 -14.76 13.75 2.13
CA GLU A 194 -14.54 13.18 0.81
C GLU A 194 -15.42 11.95 0.56
N ILE A 195 -16.23 12.00 -0.50
CA ILE A 195 -17.13 10.90 -0.87
C ILE A 195 -16.40 9.57 -1.09
N VAL A 196 -15.18 9.63 -1.63
CA VAL A 196 -14.39 8.42 -1.89
C VAL A 196 -14.01 7.72 -0.58
N VAL A 197 -13.65 8.49 0.45
CA VAL A 197 -13.31 7.94 1.77
C VAL A 197 -14.54 7.34 2.43
N ARG A 198 -15.68 8.07 2.41
CA ARG A 198 -16.96 7.55 2.93
C ARG A 198 -17.35 6.25 2.24
N ALA A 199 -17.31 6.21 0.92
CA ALA A 199 -17.67 5.02 0.15
C ALA A 199 -16.76 3.83 0.47
N THR A 200 -15.44 4.04 0.59
CA THR A 200 -14.51 2.98 1.00
C THR A 200 -14.81 2.47 2.40
N ALA A 201 -15.09 3.35 3.37
CA ALA A 201 -15.45 2.94 4.73
C ALA A 201 -16.76 2.13 4.76
N LEU A 202 -17.76 2.54 3.99
CA LEU A 202 -19.06 1.86 3.92
C LEU A 202 -18.99 0.50 3.22
N GLN A 203 -18.03 0.27 2.32
CA GLN A 203 -17.81 -1.03 1.67
C GLN A 203 -17.05 -2.02 2.56
N HIS A 204 -16.44 -1.54 3.64
CA HIS A 204 -15.55 -2.35 4.45
C HIS A 204 -16.30 -3.48 5.18
N PRO A 205 -15.79 -4.73 5.22
CA PRO A 205 -16.47 -5.85 5.87
C PRO A 205 -16.73 -5.66 7.38
N HIS A 206 -15.90 -4.86 8.07
CA HIS A 206 -16.09 -4.50 9.48
C HIS A 206 -16.97 -3.25 9.71
N ALA A 207 -17.62 -2.71 8.67
CA ALA A 207 -18.55 -1.60 8.85
C ALA A 207 -19.74 -2.05 9.71
N ASP A 208 -20.14 -1.20 10.65
CA ASP A 208 -21.22 -1.52 11.58
C ASP A 208 -22.59 -1.50 10.90
N SER A 209 -23.45 -2.45 11.27
CA SER A 209 -24.80 -2.56 10.73
C SER A 209 -25.68 -1.33 10.99
N GLN A 210 -25.57 -0.67 12.15
CA GLN A 210 -26.36 0.53 12.46
C GLN A 210 -25.91 1.71 11.59
N MET A 211 -24.60 1.84 11.38
CA MET A 211 -24.03 2.81 10.45
C MET A 211 -24.55 2.61 9.02
N LEU A 212 -24.59 1.37 8.52
CA LEU A 212 -25.11 1.06 7.18
C LEU A 212 -26.60 1.42 7.07
N VAL A 213 -27.40 1.11 8.10
CA VAL A 213 -28.83 1.47 8.15
C VAL A 213 -29.02 2.98 8.12
N GLN A 214 -28.25 3.73 8.92
CA GLN A 214 -28.32 5.18 8.95
C GLN A 214 -27.95 5.79 7.59
N MET A 215 -26.85 5.33 6.99
CA MET A 215 -26.37 5.84 5.71
C MET A 215 -27.28 5.49 4.53
N ALA A 216 -28.08 4.42 4.63
CA ALA A 216 -29.11 4.13 3.63
C ALA A 216 -30.19 5.22 3.58
N GLN A 217 -30.47 5.86 4.72
CA GLN A 217 -31.51 6.87 4.85
C GLN A 217 -30.98 8.28 4.57
N THR A 218 -29.78 8.61 5.05
CA THR A 218 -29.23 9.97 4.99
C THR A 218 -28.16 10.17 3.91
N GLY A 219 -27.55 9.08 3.41
CA GLY A 219 -26.46 9.13 2.45
C GLY A 219 -26.92 9.54 1.05
N GLY A 220 -26.02 10.14 0.29
CA GLY A 220 -26.22 10.42 -1.13
C GLY A 220 -26.22 9.15 -1.99
N THR A 221 -26.46 9.32 -3.29
CA THR A 221 -26.51 8.20 -4.25
C THR A 221 -25.25 7.34 -4.22
N ARG A 222 -24.06 7.95 -4.12
CA ARG A 222 -22.79 7.21 -4.13
C ARG A 222 -22.60 6.38 -2.87
N GLU A 223 -22.98 6.91 -1.71
CA GLU A 223 -22.98 6.19 -0.45
C GLU A 223 -23.95 5.02 -0.48
N ARG A 224 -25.17 5.23 -0.99
CA ARG A 224 -26.16 4.14 -1.13
C ARG A 224 -25.71 3.04 -2.09
N ILE A 225 -25.02 3.38 -3.18
CA ILE A 225 -24.36 2.39 -4.05
C ILE A 225 -23.24 1.66 -3.28
N ALA A 226 -22.46 2.36 -2.45
CA ALA A 226 -21.41 1.75 -1.64
C ALA A 226 -21.95 0.72 -0.64
N LEU A 227 -23.14 0.97 -0.06
CA LEU A 227 -23.84 -0.03 0.77
C LEU A 227 -24.12 -1.31 -0.02
N CYS A 228 -24.59 -1.19 -1.27
CA CYS A 228 -24.82 -2.36 -2.14
C CYS A 228 -23.54 -3.12 -2.53
N ALA A 229 -22.35 -2.60 -2.22
CA ALA A 229 -21.09 -3.31 -2.41
C ALA A 229 -20.54 -3.91 -1.10
N ASN A 230 -21.14 -3.61 0.06
CA ASN A 230 -20.74 -4.20 1.33
C ASN A 230 -21.40 -5.57 1.53
N PRO A 231 -20.64 -6.67 1.70
CA PRO A 231 -21.20 -8.02 1.87
C PRO A 231 -22.10 -8.18 3.10
N ASN A 232 -21.94 -7.32 4.11
CA ASN A 232 -22.67 -7.35 5.37
C ASN A 232 -23.84 -6.36 5.42
N THR A 233 -24.22 -5.74 4.29
CA THR A 233 -25.39 -4.87 4.26
C THR A 233 -26.65 -5.64 4.66
N PRO A 234 -27.39 -5.17 5.69
CA PRO A 234 -28.58 -5.86 6.16
C PRO A 234 -29.62 -6.01 5.05
N VAL A 235 -30.32 -7.14 5.04
CA VAL A 235 -31.35 -7.44 4.04
C VAL A 235 -32.41 -6.34 3.99
N SER A 236 -32.88 -5.85 5.14
CA SER A 236 -33.84 -4.74 5.22
C SER A 236 -33.35 -3.46 4.55
N VAL A 237 -32.05 -3.18 4.58
CA VAL A 237 -31.44 -2.06 3.86
C VAL A 237 -31.47 -2.31 2.36
N LEU A 238 -31.07 -3.51 1.91
CA LEU A 238 -31.13 -3.89 0.49
C LEU A 238 -32.55 -3.75 -0.08
N ASP A 239 -33.57 -4.13 0.69
CA ASP A 239 -34.96 -4.02 0.26
C ASP A 239 -35.41 -2.57 0.09
N ASN A 240 -34.99 -1.70 1.00
CA ASN A 240 -35.25 -0.26 0.87
C ASN A 240 -34.51 0.32 -0.34
N LEU A 241 -33.26 -0.10 -0.58
CA LEU A 241 -32.46 0.34 -1.72
C LEU A 241 -32.99 -0.19 -3.07
N ALA A 242 -33.68 -1.32 -3.08
CA ALA A 242 -34.40 -1.80 -4.26
C ALA A 242 -35.59 -0.91 -4.64
N LEU A 243 -36.04 -0.03 -3.74
CA LEU A 243 -37.11 0.95 -4.00
C LEU A 243 -36.56 2.37 -4.20
N ASP A 244 -35.25 2.54 -4.31
CA ASP A 244 -34.61 3.85 -4.42
C ASP A 244 -35.06 4.61 -5.69
N ALA A 245 -35.21 5.92 -5.58
CA ALA A 245 -35.55 6.77 -6.72
C ALA A 245 -34.51 6.69 -7.86
N ASN A 246 -33.24 6.44 -7.52
CA ASN A 246 -32.17 6.35 -8.51
C ASN A 246 -32.02 4.91 -9.05
N PRO A 247 -32.16 4.69 -10.38
CA PRO A 247 -32.05 3.35 -10.97
C PRO A 247 -30.68 2.71 -10.77
N LEU A 248 -29.60 3.48 -10.65
CA LEU A 248 -28.27 2.93 -10.37
C LEU A 248 -28.20 2.29 -8.98
N VAL A 249 -28.90 2.85 -7.99
CA VAL A 249 -28.97 2.28 -6.64
C VAL A 249 -29.79 0.99 -6.68
N ARG A 250 -30.96 1.00 -7.33
CA ARG A 250 -31.81 -0.19 -7.49
C ARG A 250 -31.09 -1.31 -8.21
N LYS A 251 -30.35 -1.00 -9.29
CA LYS A 251 -29.49 -1.94 -10.01
C LYS A 251 -28.44 -2.55 -9.10
N SER A 252 -27.72 -1.72 -8.35
CA SER A 252 -26.69 -2.20 -7.41
C SER A 252 -27.29 -3.07 -6.31
N ALA A 253 -28.47 -2.72 -5.79
CA ALA A 253 -29.18 -3.54 -4.82
C ALA A 253 -29.58 -4.90 -5.44
N ALA A 254 -30.16 -4.90 -6.64
CA ALA A 254 -30.56 -6.10 -7.37
C ALA A 254 -29.38 -7.06 -7.63
N ALA A 255 -28.17 -6.53 -7.84
CA ALA A 255 -26.95 -7.30 -8.06
C ALA A 255 -26.31 -7.84 -6.76
N HIS A 256 -26.75 -7.38 -5.58
CA HIS A 256 -26.13 -7.75 -4.31
C HIS A 256 -26.36 -9.25 -3.99
N PRO A 257 -25.33 -10.05 -3.64
CA PRO A 257 -25.47 -11.50 -3.43
C PRO A 257 -26.52 -11.93 -2.40
N ASN A 258 -26.71 -11.11 -1.36
CA ASN A 258 -27.72 -11.33 -0.32
C ASN A 258 -29.13 -10.82 -0.68
N MET A 259 -29.35 -10.27 -1.88
CA MET A 259 -30.67 -9.85 -2.33
C MET A 259 -31.62 -11.05 -2.32
N ARG A 260 -32.83 -10.84 -1.80
CA ARG A 260 -33.81 -11.89 -1.57
C ARG A 260 -34.77 -12.01 -2.75
N LEU A 261 -35.16 -13.24 -3.07
CA LEU A 261 -36.01 -13.56 -4.21
C LEU A 261 -37.34 -12.79 -4.24
N PRO A 262 -38.08 -12.61 -3.12
CA PRO A 262 -39.30 -11.79 -3.15
C PRO A 262 -39.07 -10.35 -3.63
N THR A 263 -37.94 -9.75 -3.28
CA THR A 263 -37.58 -8.38 -3.72
C THR A 263 -37.16 -8.39 -5.20
N LEU A 264 -36.40 -9.39 -5.66
CA LEU A 264 -36.10 -9.58 -7.09
C LEU A 264 -37.37 -9.73 -7.92
N ARG A 265 -38.39 -10.41 -7.40
CA ARG A 265 -39.69 -10.57 -8.06
C ARG A 265 -40.45 -9.26 -8.16
N GLN A 266 -40.33 -8.36 -7.18
CA GLN A 266 -40.92 -7.02 -7.24
C GLN A 266 -40.22 -6.16 -8.30
N LEU A 267 -38.89 -6.28 -8.43
CA LEU A 267 -38.10 -5.59 -9.45
C LEU A 267 -38.38 -6.07 -10.89
N PHE A 268 -39.19 -7.11 -11.09
CA PHE A 268 -39.62 -7.52 -12.43
C PHE A 268 -40.35 -6.40 -13.18
N ASP A 269 -41.09 -5.55 -12.48
CA ASP A 269 -41.84 -4.43 -13.05
C ASP A 269 -41.02 -3.12 -13.08
N ASP A 270 -39.70 -3.18 -12.79
CA ASP A 270 -38.85 -1.99 -12.82
C ASP A 270 -38.79 -1.40 -14.25
N PRO A 271 -39.00 -0.09 -14.41
CA PRO A 271 -38.94 0.55 -15.73
C PRO A 271 -37.52 0.63 -16.30
N ASP A 272 -36.48 0.50 -15.46
CA ASP A 272 -35.10 0.62 -15.90
C ASP A 272 -34.53 -0.74 -16.34
N VAL A 273 -34.17 -0.83 -17.62
CA VAL A 273 -33.61 -2.04 -18.23
C VAL A 273 -32.34 -2.52 -17.50
N SER A 274 -31.51 -1.61 -16.99
CA SER A 274 -30.28 -2.01 -16.30
C SER A 274 -30.55 -2.69 -14.96
N VAL A 275 -31.68 -2.40 -14.32
CA VAL A 275 -32.17 -3.12 -13.14
C VAL A 275 -32.66 -4.51 -13.54
N LEU A 276 -33.47 -4.61 -14.60
CA LEU A 276 -33.97 -5.90 -15.11
C LEU A 276 -32.82 -6.84 -15.54
N LEU A 277 -31.76 -6.31 -16.15
CA LEU A 277 -30.55 -7.07 -16.47
C LEU A 277 -29.89 -7.62 -15.21
N ALA A 278 -29.78 -6.82 -14.14
CA ALA A 278 -29.24 -7.28 -12.87
C ALA A 278 -30.11 -8.39 -12.24
N VAL A 279 -31.44 -8.27 -12.31
CA VAL A 279 -32.37 -9.32 -11.86
C VAL A 279 -32.17 -10.61 -12.66
N ALA A 280 -32.15 -10.53 -13.99
CA ALA A 280 -31.96 -11.69 -14.87
C ALA A 280 -30.62 -12.40 -14.60
N SER A 281 -29.54 -11.64 -14.35
CA SER A 281 -28.22 -12.19 -14.02
C SER A 281 -28.08 -12.68 -12.56
N HIS A 282 -29.01 -12.36 -11.67
CA HIS A 282 -28.82 -12.60 -10.24
C HIS A 282 -28.86 -14.10 -9.87
N PRO A 283 -27.88 -14.66 -9.15
CA PRO A 283 -27.80 -16.11 -8.86
C PRO A 283 -29.06 -16.70 -8.22
N ARG A 284 -29.77 -15.93 -7.40
CA ARG A 284 -31.02 -16.35 -6.73
C ARG A 284 -32.30 -16.13 -7.54
N ALA A 285 -32.23 -15.58 -8.76
CA ALA A 285 -33.39 -15.54 -9.65
C ALA A 285 -33.80 -16.97 -9.99
N ASP A 286 -35.00 -17.34 -9.60
CA ASP A 286 -35.49 -18.71 -9.72
C ASP A 286 -36.11 -18.98 -11.09
N ARG A 287 -36.45 -20.26 -11.33
CA ARG A 287 -37.01 -20.73 -12.59
C ARG A 287 -38.21 -19.90 -13.04
N ASP A 288 -39.13 -19.60 -12.13
CA ASP A 288 -40.35 -18.86 -12.46
C ASP A 288 -40.07 -17.39 -12.81
N LEU A 289 -39.22 -16.70 -12.04
CA LEU A 289 -38.80 -15.34 -12.38
C LEU A 289 -38.06 -15.29 -13.73
N LEU A 290 -37.12 -16.21 -13.96
CA LEU A 290 -36.41 -16.32 -15.23
C LEU A 290 -37.34 -16.65 -16.39
N THR A 291 -38.36 -17.50 -16.18
CA THR A 291 -39.38 -17.79 -17.20
C THR A 291 -40.13 -16.53 -17.58
N ARG A 292 -40.60 -15.74 -16.59
CA ARG A 292 -41.29 -14.48 -16.87
C ARG A 292 -40.41 -13.51 -17.66
N LEU A 293 -39.13 -13.36 -17.30
CA LEU A 293 -38.16 -12.51 -18.01
C LEU A 293 -37.81 -13.04 -19.42
N ALA A 294 -37.75 -14.35 -19.60
CA ALA A 294 -37.40 -15.01 -20.88
C ALA A 294 -38.50 -14.89 -21.96
N PHE A 295 -39.73 -14.57 -21.54
CA PHE A 295 -40.87 -14.32 -22.43
C PHE A 295 -41.36 -12.86 -22.35
N ASP A 296 -40.58 -11.99 -21.72
CA ASP A 296 -40.86 -10.57 -21.66
C ASP A 296 -40.23 -9.85 -22.86
N ASP A 297 -41.05 -9.10 -23.59
CA ASP A 297 -40.63 -8.44 -24.83
C ASP A 297 -40.14 -7.00 -24.65
N ARG A 298 -40.02 -6.50 -23.40
CA ARG A 298 -39.59 -5.12 -23.13
C ARG A 298 -38.14 -4.87 -23.56
N ASP A 299 -37.25 -5.84 -23.37
CA ASP A 299 -35.84 -5.71 -23.74
C ASP A 299 -35.22 -7.05 -24.21
N PRO A 300 -34.60 -7.10 -25.40
CA PRO A 300 -34.02 -8.32 -25.94
C PRO A 300 -32.81 -8.83 -25.15
N GLY A 301 -32.05 -7.95 -24.48
CA GLY A 301 -30.87 -8.33 -23.69
C GLY A 301 -31.27 -9.03 -22.39
N VAL A 302 -32.28 -8.50 -21.70
CA VAL A 302 -32.90 -9.14 -20.52
C VAL A 302 -33.42 -10.53 -20.88
N ARG A 303 -34.15 -10.62 -22.00
CA ARG A 303 -34.72 -11.87 -22.51
C ARG A 303 -33.64 -12.92 -22.79
N LEU A 304 -32.56 -12.54 -23.46
CA LEU A 304 -31.45 -13.44 -23.79
C LEU A 304 -30.79 -14.00 -22.52
N ILE A 305 -30.43 -13.13 -21.56
CA ILE A 305 -29.81 -13.56 -20.30
C ILE A 305 -30.74 -14.52 -19.53
N ALA A 306 -32.04 -14.21 -19.49
CA ALA A 306 -33.00 -15.05 -18.81
C ALA A 306 -33.13 -16.43 -19.48
N GLN A 307 -33.17 -16.50 -20.81
CA GLN A 307 -33.19 -17.75 -21.58
C GLN A 307 -31.94 -18.59 -21.34
N ASP A 308 -30.76 -17.99 -21.43
CA ASP A 308 -29.47 -18.67 -21.21
C ASP A 308 -29.37 -19.30 -19.81
N ARG A 309 -29.92 -18.62 -18.79
CA ARG A 309 -29.93 -19.14 -17.42
C ARG A 309 -31.05 -20.13 -17.14
N LEU A 310 -32.17 -20.02 -17.86
CA LEU A 310 -33.30 -20.92 -17.72
C LEU A 310 -33.04 -22.29 -18.36
N GLU A 311 -32.34 -22.32 -19.49
CA GLU A 311 -32.04 -23.55 -20.24
C GLU A 311 -31.44 -24.68 -19.38
N PRO A 312 -30.34 -24.46 -18.61
CA PRO A 312 -29.76 -25.53 -17.80
C PRO A 312 -30.68 -26.01 -16.67
N LEU A 313 -31.58 -25.15 -16.17
CA LEU A 313 -32.57 -25.53 -15.15
C LEU A 313 -33.62 -26.48 -15.75
N LEU A 314 -34.19 -26.12 -16.91
CA LEU A 314 -35.17 -26.96 -17.60
C LEU A 314 -34.58 -28.30 -18.04
N ARG A 315 -33.35 -28.30 -18.57
CA ARG A 315 -32.64 -29.54 -18.94
C ARG A 315 -32.39 -30.47 -17.76
N ARG A 316 -32.23 -29.93 -16.55
CA ARG A 316 -32.07 -30.72 -15.33
C ARG A 316 -33.42 -31.31 -14.90
N GLU A 317 -34.47 -30.50 -14.87
CA GLU A 317 -35.83 -30.96 -14.51
C GLU A 317 -36.31 -32.09 -15.43
N ILE A 318 -36.19 -31.93 -16.75
CA ILE A 318 -36.59 -32.97 -17.72
C ILE A 318 -35.83 -34.29 -17.48
N ARG A 319 -34.55 -34.21 -17.13
CA ARG A 319 -33.71 -35.38 -16.86
C ARG A 319 -34.14 -36.08 -15.57
N ASP A 320 -34.36 -35.31 -14.50
CA ASP A 320 -34.76 -35.82 -13.20
C ASP A 320 -36.15 -36.48 -13.32
N ASP A 321 -37.10 -35.87 -14.03
CA ASP A 321 -38.42 -36.44 -14.34
C ASP A 321 -38.35 -37.78 -15.10
N ILE A 322 -37.45 -37.89 -16.10
CA ILE A 322 -37.26 -39.14 -16.86
C ILE A 322 -36.71 -40.24 -15.95
N LEU A 323 -35.74 -39.91 -15.08
CA LEU A 323 -35.12 -40.87 -14.17
C LEU A 323 -36.11 -41.37 -13.12
N GLU A 324 -36.91 -40.49 -12.54
CA GLU A 324 -37.95 -40.87 -11.56
C GLU A 324 -38.99 -41.81 -12.18
N ARG A 325 -39.47 -41.51 -13.39
CA ARG A 325 -40.41 -42.38 -14.12
C ARG A 325 -39.80 -43.73 -14.50
N TRP A 326 -38.48 -43.79 -14.69
CA TRP A 326 -37.78 -45.03 -15.02
C TRP A 326 -37.55 -45.91 -13.80
N GLN A 327 -37.37 -45.34 -12.61
CA GLN A 327 -37.23 -46.07 -11.35
C GLN A 327 -38.57 -46.55 -10.77
N ALA A 328 -39.67 -45.90 -11.14
CA ALA A 328 -41.02 -46.26 -10.70
C ALA A 328 -41.69 -47.39 -11.51
N ASN A 329 -41.05 -47.85 -12.59
CA ASN A 329 -41.48 -48.96 -13.45
C ASN A 329 -40.56 -50.17 -13.30
#